data_AF-A0AAX4JE43-F1
#
_entry.id   AF-A0AAX4JE43-F1
#
_cell.length_a   1.000
_cell.length_b   1.000
_cell.length_c   1.000
_cell.angle_alpha   90.00
_cell.angle_beta   90.00
_cell.angle_gamma   90.00
#
_symmetry.space_group_name_H-M   'P 1'
#
loop_
_entity.id
_entity.type
_entity.pdbx_description
1 polymer ?
#
loop_
_entity_poly.entity_id
_entity_poly.type
_entity_poly.pdbx_seq_one_letter_code
_entity_poly.pdbx_strand_id
1 'polypeptide(L)'
;MNWFSTTLIKSLLCLGLHTCLFYFSPSYFSFYLILSLLLLNIFFISFIKYKSDIFRSRFLRKQYRPSCTLLVTVYSLELSITTIFYYYNTNIICIILNYSILGISYIYRNSRGRKTSPLERNEEFFKIAFLTENYEVNDKIIKKGEVVQIVDKKGENVLIRNSTGQKYIIPSKIVNDDIDLIL
;
A
#
# COMPACT_ATOMS: atom_id res chain seq x y z
N MET A 1 -3.26 -6.28 5.66
CA MET A 1 -2.64 -5.15 6.38
C MET A 1 -2.12 -4.15 5.33
N ASN A 2 -2.23 -2.84 5.55
CA ASN A 2 -1.73 -1.84 4.60
C ASN A 2 -0.19 -1.89 4.56
N TRP A 3 0.42 -1.64 3.40
CA TRP A 3 1.87 -1.65 3.22
C TRP A 3 2.59 -0.79 4.27
N PHE A 4 2.02 0.38 4.55
CA PHE A 4 2.48 1.30 5.57
C PHE A 4 2.51 0.66 6.97
N SER A 5 1.45 -0.04 7.36
CA SER A 5 1.36 -0.70 8.67
C SER A 5 2.37 -1.84 8.80
N THR A 6 2.56 -2.64 7.75
CA THR A 6 3.57 -3.72 7.76
C THR A 6 4.99 -3.19 7.85
N THR A 7 5.32 -2.11 7.10
CA THR A 7 6.64 -1.49 7.18
C THR A 7 6.89 -0.87 8.54
N LEU A 8 5.88 -0.20 9.11
CA LEU A 8 6.01 0.47 10.40
C LEU A 8 6.21 -0.54 11.54
N ILE A 9 5.47 -1.66 11.54
CA ILE A 9 5.64 -2.74 12.52
C ILE A 9 7.04 -3.37 12.39
N LYS A 10 7.50 -3.64 11.17
CA LYS A 10 8.85 -4.18 10.92
C LYS A 10 9.93 -3.24 11.47
N SER A 11 9.85 -1.95 11.13
CA SER A 11 10.81 -0.93 11.58
C SER A 11 10.84 -0.80 13.11
N LEU A 12 9.67 -0.83 13.77
CA LEU A 12 9.58 -0.79 15.23
C LEU A 12 10.22 -2.01 15.89
N LEU A 13 9.95 -3.22 15.38
CA LEU A 13 10.56 -4.45 15.90
C LEU A 13 12.08 -4.44 15.73
N CYS A 14 12.57 -4.01 14.56
CA CYS A 14 14.01 -3.91 14.30
C CYS A 14 14.67 -2.89 15.23
N LEU A 15 14.08 -1.70 15.41
CA LEU A 15 14.60 -0.68 16.32
C LEU A 15 14.59 -1.18 17.77
N GLY A 16 13.53 -1.85 18.22
CA GLY A 16 13.44 -2.41 19.57
C GLY A 16 14.53 -3.45 19.86
N LEU A 17 14.87 -4.30 18.89
CA LEU A 17 15.98 -5.25 19.04
C LEU A 17 17.35 -4.55 19.13
N HIS A 18 17.56 -3.49 18.34
CA HIS A 18 18.81 -2.75 18.34
C HIS A 18 19.00 -1.94 19.63
N THR A 19 17.95 -1.27 20.12
CA THR A 19 17.99 -0.53 21.39
C THR A 19 18.19 -1.46 22.57
N CYS A 20 17.56 -2.64 22.56
CA CYS A 20 17.79 -3.67 23.56
C CYS A 20 19.26 -4.13 23.59
N LEU A 21 19.86 -4.40 22.43
CA LEU A 21 21.28 -4.77 22.37
C LEU A 21 22.22 -3.64 22.76
N PHE A 22 21.90 -2.41 22.40
CA PHE A 22 22.68 -1.25 22.83
C PHE A 22 22.68 -1.07 24.35
N TYR A 23 21.56 -1.38 25.01
CA TYR A 23 21.50 -1.35 26.48
C TYR A 23 22.48 -2.35 27.11
N PHE A 24 22.64 -3.54 26.52
CA PHE A 24 23.55 -4.57 27.01
C PHE A 24 25.01 -4.36 26.59
N SER A 25 25.28 -3.68 25.49
CA SER A 25 26.64 -3.45 24.97
C SER A 25 26.74 -2.06 24.34
N PRO A 26 26.76 -0.99 25.16
CA PRO A 26 26.78 0.36 24.65
C PRO A 26 28.15 0.68 24.03
N SER A 27 28.12 1.22 22.82
CA SER A 27 29.29 1.81 22.18
C SER A 27 28.88 3.01 21.33
N TYR A 28 29.77 4.01 21.22
CA TYR A 28 29.51 5.17 20.36
C TYR A 28 29.21 4.76 18.91
N PHE A 29 29.91 3.73 18.41
CA PHE A 29 29.68 3.18 17.08
C PHE A 29 28.27 2.55 16.94
N SER A 30 27.86 1.73 17.91
CA SER A 30 26.51 1.16 17.99
C SER A 30 25.43 2.25 18.04
N PHE A 31 25.68 3.34 18.77
CA PHE A 31 24.76 4.49 18.84
C PHE A 31 24.58 5.17 17.48
N TYR A 32 25.66 5.48 16.76
CA TYR A 32 25.57 6.09 15.44
C TYR A 32 24.87 5.19 14.42
N LEU A 33 25.08 3.88 14.49
CA LEU A 33 24.38 2.91 13.63
C LEU A 33 22.87 2.90 13.92
N ILE A 34 22.45 2.89 15.19
CA ILE A 34 21.03 2.97 15.56
C ILE A 34 20.40 4.27 15.09
N LEU A 35 21.10 5.40 15.28
CA LEU A 35 20.62 6.71 14.84
C LEU A 35 20.47 6.75 13.31
N SER A 36 21.41 6.16 12.57
CA SER A 36 21.34 6.08 11.10
C SER A 36 20.15 5.23 10.62
N LEU A 37 19.89 4.10 11.29
CA LEU A 37 18.72 3.23 11.04
C LEU A 37 17.41 3.96 11.33
N LEU A 38 17.35 4.74 12.40
CA LEU A 38 16.17 5.52 12.77
C LEU A 38 15.88 6.60 11.74
N LEU A 39 16.89 7.38 11.33
CA LEU A 39 16.76 8.41 10.30
C LEU A 39 16.32 7.83 8.95
N LEU A 40 16.91 6.71 8.54
CA LEU A 40 16.56 6.01 7.30
C LEU A 40 15.11 5.52 7.31
N ASN A 41 14.64 4.96 8.44
CA ASN A 41 13.25 4.55 8.60
C ASN A 41 12.26 5.72 8.60
N ILE A 42 12.58 6.83 9.29
CA ILE A 42 11.74 8.04 9.29
C ILE A 42 11.60 8.60 7.88
N PHE A 43 12.71 8.72 7.15
CA PHE A 43 12.70 9.17 5.76
C PHE A 43 11.83 8.24 4.89
N PHE A 44 11.99 6.93 5.01
CA PHE A 44 11.25 5.96 4.21
C PHE A 44 9.74 5.95 4.50
N ILE A 45 9.35 5.97 5.77
CA ILE A 45 7.93 6.06 6.18
C ILE A 45 7.31 7.37 5.68
N SER A 46 8.03 8.48 5.80
CA SER A 46 7.57 9.80 5.34
C SER A 46 7.42 9.82 3.81
N PHE A 47 8.36 9.22 3.08
CA PHE A 47 8.30 9.08 1.63
C PHE A 47 7.11 8.22 1.18
N ILE A 48 6.88 7.08 1.84
CA ILE A 48 5.70 6.23 1.56
C ILE A 48 4.42 7.00 1.82
N LYS A 49 4.32 7.73 2.95
CA LYS A 49 3.14 8.53 3.30
C LYS A 49 2.89 9.63 2.28
N TYR A 50 3.91 10.45 2.00
CA TYR A 50 3.84 11.53 1.01
C TYR A 50 3.40 11.02 -0.37
N LYS A 51 4.02 9.94 -0.87
CA LYS A 51 3.60 9.33 -2.13
C LYS A 51 2.17 8.80 -2.03
N SER A 52 1.83 8.06 -0.98
CA SER A 52 0.47 7.54 -0.77
C SER A 52 -0.59 8.64 -0.78
N ASP A 53 -0.31 9.80 -0.16
CA ASP A 53 -1.22 10.94 -0.13
C ASP A 53 -1.35 11.61 -1.51
N ILE A 54 -0.25 11.71 -2.27
CA ILE A 54 -0.29 12.16 -3.68
C ILE A 54 -1.07 11.19 -4.58
N PHE A 55 -0.97 9.88 -4.34
CA PHE A 55 -1.74 8.90 -5.11
C PHE A 55 -3.21 8.92 -4.71
N ARG A 56 -3.52 9.16 -3.43
CA ARG A 56 -4.90 9.32 -2.95
C ARG A 56 -5.57 10.55 -3.56
N SER A 57 -4.84 11.63 -3.80
CA SER A 57 -5.37 12.81 -4.50
C SER A 57 -5.49 12.60 -6.02
N ARG A 58 -4.77 11.64 -6.62
CA ARG A 58 -4.80 11.30 -8.05
C ARG A 58 -5.63 10.06 -8.39
N PHE A 59 -6.70 9.82 -7.63
CA PHE A 59 -7.52 8.59 -7.53
C PHE A 59 -7.91 7.87 -8.86
N LEU A 60 -7.73 8.48 -10.03
CA LEU A 60 -8.17 7.95 -11.33
C LEU A 60 -7.09 7.36 -12.23
N ARG A 61 -5.78 7.50 -11.92
CA ARG A 61 -4.74 6.97 -12.84
C ARG A 61 -3.66 6.17 -12.12
N LYS A 62 -3.74 4.86 -12.33
CA LYS A 62 -2.73 3.80 -12.13
C LYS A 62 -2.43 3.38 -10.68
N GLN A 63 -2.32 2.06 -10.50
CA GLN A 63 -1.83 1.42 -9.29
C GLN A 63 -0.51 2.07 -8.84
N TYR A 64 -0.46 2.48 -7.56
CA TYR A 64 0.79 2.83 -6.92
C TYR A 64 1.68 1.59 -6.84
N ARG A 65 2.58 1.44 -7.81
CA ARG A 65 3.77 0.62 -7.67
C ARG A 65 4.88 1.55 -7.19
N PRO A 66 5.21 1.60 -5.89
CA PRO A 66 6.43 2.28 -5.48
C PRO A 66 7.57 1.76 -6.35
N SER A 67 8.37 2.64 -6.95
CA SER A 67 9.43 2.25 -7.87
C SER A 67 10.28 1.19 -7.21
N CYS A 68 10.23 -0.06 -7.71
CA CYS A 68 10.91 -1.19 -7.10
C CYS A 68 12.40 -0.90 -6.89
N THR A 69 12.99 -0.07 -7.75
CA THR A 69 14.37 0.45 -7.66
C THR A 69 14.67 1.16 -6.34
N LEU A 70 13.82 2.10 -5.90
CA LEU A 70 14.02 2.85 -4.65
C LEU A 70 13.80 1.96 -3.42
N LEU A 71 12.82 1.07 -3.48
CA LEU A 71 12.57 0.08 -2.43
C LEU A 71 13.76 -0.86 -2.23
N VAL A 72 14.36 -1.33 -3.32
CA VAL A 72 15.54 -2.22 -3.28
C VAL A 72 16.74 -1.48 -2.69
N THR A 73 16.98 -0.22 -3.06
CA THR A 73 18.10 0.57 -2.52
C THR A 73 17.94 0.81 -1.03
N VAL A 74 16.76 1.25 -0.56
CA VAL A 74 16.50 1.45 0.87
C VAL A 74 16.65 0.14 1.65
N TYR A 75 16.13 -0.96 1.12
CA TYR A 75 16.25 -2.27 1.77
C TYR A 75 17.71 -2.75 1.83
N SER A 76 18.50 -2.51 0.79
CA SER A 76 19.92 -2.86 0.77
C SER A 76 20.74 -2.04 1.77
N LEU A 77 20.43 -0.75 1.95
CA LEU A 77 21.05 0.11 2.97
C LEU A 77 20.66 -0.32 4.39
N GLU A 78 19.39 -0.67 4.60
CA GLU A 78 18.93 -1.20 5.89
C GLU A 78 19.67 -2.51 6.23
N LEU A 79 19.83 -3.39 5.24
CA LEU A 79 20.51 -4.68 5.43
C LEU A 79 22.01 -4.53 5.69
N SER A 80 22.68 -3.56 5.05
CA SER A 80 24.10 -3.31 5.30
C SER A 80 24.34 -2.72 6.69
N ILE A 81 23.57 -1.72 7.11
CA ILE A 81 23.71 -1.12 8.45
C ILE A 81 23.41 -2.15 9.55
N THR A 82 22.35 -2.95 9.40
CA THR A 82 22.02 -4.01 10.36
C THR A 82 23.11 -5.08 10.43
N THR A 83 23.66 -5.50 9.28
CA THR A 83 24.75 -6.50 9.25
C THR A 83 25.99 -5.99 9.97
N ILE A 84 26.39 -4.73 9.76
CA ILE A 84 27.52 -4.11 10.46
C ILE A 84 27.27 -4.04 11.97
N PHE A 85 26.05 -3.65 12.39
CA PHE A 85 25.67 -3.57 13.80
C PHE A 85 25.79 -4.92 14.52
N TYR A 86 25.30 -5.99 13.90
CA TYR A 86 25.35 -7.30 14.53
C TYR A 86 26.72 -7.98 14.46
N TYR A 87 27.49 -7.72 13.40
CA TYR A 87 28.89 -8.15 13.32
C TYR A 87 29.70 -7.58 14.48
N TYR A 88 29.52 -6.29 14.78
CA TYR A 88 30.24 -5.61 15.86
C TYR A 88 29.84 -6.11 17.25
N ASN A 89 28.57 -6.45 17.46
CA ASN A 89 28.08 -6.95 18.75
C ASN A 89 28.23 -8.49 18.90
N THR A 90 28.80 -9.20 17.92
CA THR A 90 29.06 -10.66 17.94
C THR A 90 27.85 -11.54 18.32
N ASN A 91 26.62 -11.04 18.15
CA ASN A 91 25.43 -11.69 18.68
C ASN A 91 24.62 -12.40 17.60
N ILE A 92 25.04 -13.62 17.27
CA ILE A 92 24.48 -14.46 16.19
C ILE A 92 22.99 -14.75 16.38
N ILE A 93 22.52 -14.88 17.62
CA ILE A 93 21.10 -15.15 17.93
C ILE A 93 20.23 -13.98 17.46
N CYS A 94 20.68 -12.74 17.66
CA CYS A 94 19.94 -11.57 17.25
C CYS A 94 19.99 -11.33 15.73
N ILE A 95 21.03 -11.81 15.04
CA ILE A 95 21.08 -11.87 13.57
C ILE A 95 19.93 -12.74 13.08
N ILE A 96 19.81 -13.98 13.59
CA ILE A 96 18.79 -14.94 13.18
C ILE A 96 17.37 -14.39 13.44
N LEU A 97 17.16 -13.73 14.59
CA LEU A 97 15.88 -13.09 14.92
C LEU A 97 15.55 -11.94 13.97
N ASN A 98 16.53 -11.09 13.60
CA ASN A 98 16.26 -9.99 12.69
C ASN A 98 15.97 -10.47 11.26
N TYR A 99 16.74 -11.45 10.77
CA TYR A 99 16.49 -12.07 9.46
C TYR A 99 15.16 -12.84 9.41
N SER A 100 14.73 -13.45 10.51
CA SER A 100 13.40 -14.10 10.55
C SER A 100 12.26 -13.08 10.53
N ILE A 101 12.40 -11.93 11.21
CA ILE A 101 11.44 -10.81 11.10
C ILE A 101 11.36 -10.28 9.66
N LEU A 102 12.51 -10.09 9.00
CA LEU A 102 12.58 -9.69 7.59
C LEU A 102 11.91 -10.73 6.67
N GLY A 103 12.19 -12.02 6.87
CA GLY A 103 11.60 -13.11 6.10
C GLY A 103 10.07 -13.21 6.25
N ILE A 104 9.56 -13.16 7.48
CA ILE A 104 8.13 -13.18 7.76
C ILE A 104 7.43 -11.97 7.12
N SER A 105 8.05 -10.78 7.21
CA SER A 105 7.52 -9.57 6.57
C SER A 105 7.42 -9.69 5.05
N TYR A 106 8.36 -10.40 4.41
CA TYR A 106 8.35 -10.67 2.98
C TYR A 106 7.25 -11.68 2.59
N ILE A 107 7.06 -12.74 3.35
CA ILE A 107 5.99 -13.73 3.12
C ILE A 107 4.61 -13.07 3.25
N TYR A 108 4.40 -12.26 4.29
CA TYR A 108 3.16 -11.51 4.47
C TYR A 108 2.92 -10.44 3.39
N ARG A 109 3.99 -9.95 2.73
CA ARG A 109 3.89 -9.00 1.61
C ARG A 109 3.34 -9.64 0.34
N ASN A 110 3.65 -10.92 0.07
CA ASN A 110 3.23 -11.61 -1.15
C ASN A 110 1.82 -12.24 -1.07
N SER A 111 1.25 -12.42 0.13
CA SER A 111 -0.03 -13.16 0.28
C SER A 111 -1.29 -12.36 -0.10
N ARG A 112 -1.19 -11.07 -0.44
CA ARG A 112 -2.32 -10.25 -0.90
C ARG A 112 -2.09 -9.69 -2.29
N GLY A 113 -2.11 -10.56 -3.29
CA GLY A 113 -2.43 -10.16 -4.65
C GLY A 113 -3.84 -9.59 -4.69
N ARG A 114 -3.97 -8.26 -4.72
CA ARG A 114 -5.24 -7.62 -5.09
C ARG A 114 -5.52 -8.08 -6.53
N LYS A 115 -6.55 -8.93 -6.71
CA LYS A 115 -7.08 -9.25 -8.04
C LYS A 115 -7.58 -7.94 -8.65
N THR A 116 -6.72 -7.25 -9.40
CA THR A 116 -7.23 -6.31 -10.41
C THR A 116 -7.85 -7.18 -11.48
N SER A 117 -9.18 -7.18 -11.53
CA SER A 117 -9.89 -7.77 -12.66
C SER A 117 -9.34 -7.12 -13.94
N PRO A 118 -8.81 -7.90 -14.88
CA PRO A 118 -8.40 -7.36 -16.16
C PRO A 118 -9.62 -6.71 -16.82
N LEU A 119 -9.41 -5.58 -17.49
CA LEU A 119 -10.41 -4.96 -18.35
C LEU A 119 -10.82 -5.99 -19.40
N GLU A 120 -12.12 -6.31 -19.47
CA GLU A 120 -12.66 -7.21 -20.49
C GLU A 120 -12.44 -6.56 -21.86
N ARG A 121 -11.97 -7.36 -22.83
CA ARG A 121 -11.43 -6.89 -24.13
C ARG A 121 -12.51 -6.44 -25.13
N ASN A 122 -13.76 -6.40 -24.70
CA ASN A 122 -14.88 -6.02 -25.55
C ASN A 122 -15.16 -4.52 -25.39
N GLU A 123 -15.85 -3.96 -26.38
CA GLU A 123 -16.26 -2.56 -26.55
C GLU A 123 -17.17 -2.04 -25.41
N GLU A 124 -16.76 -2.21 -24.15
CA GLU A 124 -17.42 -1.64 -22.98
C GLU A 124 -17.27 -0.12 -23.06
N PHE A 125 -18.39 0.60 -22.90
CA PHE A 125 -18.42 2.06 -22.82
C PHE A 125 -17.63 2.48 -21.56
N PHE A 126 -16.33 2.72 -21.70
CA PHE A 126 -15.46 3.04 -20.58
C PHE A 126 -15.70 4.48 -20.14
N LYS A 127 -16.73 4.71 -19.32
CA LYS A 127 -16.98 5.99 -18.67
C LYS A 127 -17.00 5.81 -17.15
N ILE A 128 -16.22 6.63 -16.47
CA ILE A 128 -16.18 6.66 -15.00
C ILE A 128 -17.16 7.73 -14.54
N ALA A 129 -18.03 7.37 -13.62
CA ALA A 129 -19.04 8.27 -13.07
C ALA A 129 -19.05 8.20 -11.54
N PHE A 130 -19.70 9.21 -10.94
CA PHE A 130 -19.93 9.26 -9.51
C PHE A 130 -21.41 9.05 -9.21
N LEU A 131 -21.69 8.34 -8.12
CA LEU A 131 -23.07 8.23 -7.64
C LEU A 131 -23.51 9.52 -6.93
N THR A 132 -24.68 10.04 -7.31
CA THR A 132 -25.26 11.24 -6.72
C THR A 132 -26.00 10.96 -5.41
N GLU A 133 -26.43 9.71 -5.21
CA GLU A 133 -27.24 9.24 -4.08
C GLU A 133 -26.74 7.88 -3.56
N ASN A 134 -27.15 7.53 -2.34
CA ASN A 134 -26.95 6.17 -1.83
C ASN A 134 -27.94 5.25 -2.53
N TYR A 135 -27.49 4.06 -2.93
CA TYR A 135 -28.35 3.07 -3.57
C TYR A 135 -28.16 1.70 -2.92
N GLU A 136 -29.25 1.09 -2.50
CA GLU A 136 -29.23 -0.22 -1.86
C GLU A 136 -29.62 -1.31 -2.87
N VAL A 137 -28.73 -2.30 -3.03
CA VAL A 137 -28.95 -3.45 -3.91
C VAL A 137 -28.56 -4.71 -3.18
N ASN A 138 -29.51 -5.63 -3.01
CA ASN A 138 -29.29 -6.96 -2.44
C ASN A 138 -28.50 -6.90 -1.11
N ASP A 139 -29.01 -6.16 -0.14
CA ASP A 139 -28.43 -5.93 1.20
C ASP A 139 -27.06 -5.23 1.22
N LYS A 140 -26.68 -4.59 0.11
CA LYS A 140 -25.46 -3.78 0.02
C LYS A 140 -25.79 -2.34 -0.34
N ILE A 141 -25.30 -1.43 0.49
CA ILE A 141 -25.43 0.01 0.27
C ILE A 141 -24.21 0.50 -0.52
N ILE A 142 -24.44 0.90 -1.76
CA ILE A 142 -23.48 1.65 -2.59
C ILE A 142 -23.61 3.12 -2.20
N LYS A 143 -22.51 3.74 -1.80
CA LYS A 143 -22.56 5.07 -1.17
C LYS A 143 -22.52 6.19 -2.20
N LYS A 144 -23.20 7.29 -1.91
CA LYS A 144 -23.05 8.57 -2.60
C LYS A 144 -21.57 8.96 -2.68
N GLY A 145 -21.15 9.41 -3.85
CA GLY A 145 -19.76 9.79 -4.15
C GLY A 145 -18.82 8.61 -4.41
N GLU A 146 -19.31 7.37 -4.38
CA GLU A 146 -18.52 6.22 -4.82
C GLU A 146 -18.27 6.29 -6.32
N VAL A 147 -17.04 5.99 -6.72
CA VAL A 147 -16.61 5.96 -8.12
C VAL A 147 -17.00 4.62 -8.72
N VAL A 148 -17.77 4.67 -9.80
CA VAL A 148 -18.27 3.49 -10.49
C VAL A 148 -17.88 3.53 -11.96
N GLN A 149 -17.59 2.37 -12.53
CA GLN A 149 -17.36 2.22 -13.96
C GLN A 149 -18.69 1.89 -14.61
N ILE A 150 -19.10 2.66 -15.62
CA ILE A 150 -20.23 2.30 -16.47
C ILE A 150 -19.76 1.20 -17.42
N VAL A 151 -20.52 0.12 -17.51
CA VAL A 151 -20.24 -1.02 -18.38
C VAL A 151 -21.18 -1.00 -19.59
N ASP A 152 -22.46 -0.70 -19.34
CA ASP A 152 -23.51 -0.69 -20.35
C ASP A 152 -24.62 0.30 -19.93
N LYS A 153 -25.26 0.96 -20.89
CA LYS A 153 -26.35 1.91 -20.65
C LYS A 153 -27.56 1.50 -21.49
N LYS A 154 -28.62 1.04 -20.81
CA LYS A 154 -29.86 0.56 -21.44
C LYS A 154 -31.04 1.39 -20.94
N GLY A 155 -31.36 2.45 -21.68
CA GLY A 155 -32.48 3.33 -21.39
C GLY A 155 -32.35 3.97 -20.02
N GLU A 156 -33.32 3.72 -19.13
CA GLU A 156 -33.35 4.29 -17.78
C GLU A 156 -32.38 3.62 -16.80
N ASN A 157 -31.81 2.46 -17.15
CA ASN A 157 -30.93 1.69 -16.28
C ASN A 157 -29.50 1.65 -16.83
N VAL A 158 -28.54 1.66 -15.90
CA VAL A 158 -27.10 1.61 -16.20
C VAL A 158 -26.52 0.41 -15.46
N LEU A 159 -25.77 -0.41 -16.19
CA LEU A 159 -24.95 -1.45 -15.59
C LEU A 159 -23.64 -0.81 -15.15
N ILE A 160 -23.42 -0.74 -13.85
CA ILE A 160 -22.19 -0.23 -13.26
C ILE A 160 -21.35 -1.36 -12.67
N ARG A 161 -20.04 -1.17 -12.61
CA ARG A 161 -19.07 -2.02 -11.94
C ARG A 161 -18.38 -1.20 -10.86
N ASN A 162 -18.44 -1.65 -9.62
CA ASN A 162 -17.80 -0.95 -8.50
C ASN A 162 -16.30 -1.29 -8.41
N SER A 163 -15.61 -0.65 -7.46
CA SER A 163 -14.18 -0.88 -7.20
C SER A 163 -13.82 -2.31 -6.76
N THR A 164 -14.80 -3.11 -6.32
CA THR A 164 -14.61 -4.52 -5.97
C THR A 164 -14.78 -5.47 -7.16
N GLY A 165 -15.16 -4.93 -8.33
CA GLY A 165 -15.42 -5.70 -9.56
C GLY A 165 -16.83 -6.29 -9.64
N GLN A 166 -17.70 -6.02 -8.68
CA GLN A 166 -19.09 -6.46 -8.69
C GLN A 166 -19.92 -5.57 -9.61
N LYS A 167 -20.78 -6.19 -10.44
CA LYS A 167 -21.67 -5.49 -11.37
C LYS A 167 -23.04 -5.29 -10.73
N TYR A 168 -23.61 -4.10 -10.87
CA TYR A 168 -24.93 -3.72 -10.36
C TYR A 168 -25.70 -3.00 -11.45
N ILE A 169 -27.01 -3.22 -11.49
CA ILE A 169 -27.91 -2.45 -12.36
C ILE A 169 -28.53 -1.37 -11.48
N ILE A 170 -28.36 -0.11 -11.88
CA ILE A 170 -28.84 1.03 -11.13
C ILE A 170 -29.56 2.03 -12.05
N PRO A 171 -30.43 2.90 -11.52
CA PRO A 171 -31.06 3.95 -12.33
C PRO A 171 -30.04 4.95 -12.87
N SER A 172 -30.17 5.35 -14.13
CA SER A 172 -29.34 6.38 -14.78
C SER A 172 -29.37 7.73 -14.06
N LYS A 173 -30.50 8.08 -13.42
CA LYS A 173 -30.69 9.34 -12.69
C LYS A 173 -29.74 9.52 -11.50
N ILE A 174 -29.28 8.41 -10.91
CA ILE A 174 -28.38 8.44 -9.75
C ILE A 174 -26.90 8.41 -10.15
N VAL A 175 -26.61 8.39 -11.45
CA VAL A 175 -25.27 8.38 -12.01
C VAL A 175 -24.98 9.74 -12.61
N ASN A 176 -23.97 10.44 -12.08
CA ASN A 176 -23.49 11.67 -12.67
C ASN A 176 -22.53 11.34 -13.82
N ASP A 177 -23.08 11.29 -15.03
CA ASP A 177 -22.36 11.07 -16.29
C ASP A 177 -21.68 12.35 -16.84
N ASP A 178 -21.84 13.52 -16.21
CA ASP A 178 -21.36 14.80 -16.76
C ASP A 178 -19.84 14.99 -16.60
N ILE A 179 -19.17 14.07 -15.89
CA ILE A 179 -17.72 14.08 -15.75
C ILE A 179 -17.11 13.37 -16.95
N ASP A 180 -16.78 14.16 -17.98
CA ASP A 180 -15.97 13.70 -19.11
C ASP A 180 -14.50 13.57 -18.68
N LEU A 181 -14.20 12.50 -17.97
CA LEU A 181 -12.83 12.03 -17.81
C LEU A 181 -12.42 11.30 -19.11
N ILE A 182 -12.14 12.08 -20.15
CA ILE A 182 -11.46 11.58 -21.35
C ILE A 182 -10.08 11.09 -20.90
N LEU A 183 -9.87 9.78 -20.98
CA LEU A 183 -8.69 9.11 -20.44
C LEU A 183 -7.51 9.18 -21.40
#